data_AF-A0A4P5SPG2-F1
#
_entry.id   AF-A0A4P5SPG2-F1
#
_cell.length_a   1.000
_cell.length_b   1.000
_cell.length_c   1.000
_cell.angle_alpha   90.00
_cell.angle_beta   90.00
_cell.angle_gamma   90.00
#
_symmetry.space_group_name_H-M   'P 1'
#
loop_
_entity.id
_entity.type
_entity.pdbx_description
1 polymer ?
#
loop_
_entity_poly.entity_id
_entity_poly.type
_entity_poly.pdbx_seq_one_letter_code
_entity_poly.pdbx_strand_id
1 'polypeptide(L)' 'MLHALIAEAQARFDASTRELKQAALNFEIADDELLELREKARKFHEELAALDRKLLKKGFFSFLKFW' A
#
# COMPACT_ATOMS: atom_id res chain seq x y z
N MET A 1 4.23 -8.85 15.49
CA MET A 1 5.05 -8.73 14.27
C MET A 1 4.23 -8.37 13.03
N LEU A 2 3.17 -9.11 12.66
CA LEU A 2 2.39 -8.84 11.44
C LEU A 2 1.74 -7.44 11.40
N HIS A 3 1.23 -6.94 12.52
CA HIS A 3 0.71 -5.56 12.63
C HIS A 3 1.78 -4.48 12.41
N ALA A 4 3.04 -4.73 12.82
CA ALA A 4 4.13 -3.80 12.58
C ALA A 4 4.51 -3.75 11.09
N LEU A 5 4.49 -4.91 10.41
CA LEU A 5 4.72 -4.98 8.96
C LEU A 5 3.63 -4.26 8.16
N ILE A 6 2.37 -4.30 8.63
CA ILE A 6 1.27 -3.57 8.00
C ILE A 6 1.41 -2.08 8.24
N ALA A 7 1.70 -1.65 9.47
CA ALA A 7 1.93 -0.25 9.77
C ALA A 7 3.08 0.33 8.93
N GLU A 8 4.15 -0.43 8.74
CA GLU A 8 5.28 -0.03 7.89
C GLU A 8 4.88 0.03 6.40
N ALA A 9 4.18 -0.98 5.89
CA ALA A 9 3.70 -0.98 4.50
C ALA A 9 2.73 0.18 4.24
N GLN A 10 1.89 0.51 5.23
CA GLN A 10 0.93 1.61 5.15
C GLN A 10 1.64 2.97 5.18
N ALA A 11 2.67 3.13 6.01
CA ALA A 11 3.51 4.31 6.01
C ALA A 11 4.23 4.51 4.66
N ARG A 12 4.70 3.42 4.02
CA ARG A 12 5.31 3.48 2.67
C ARG A 12 4.30 3.87 1.60
N PHE A 13 3.08 3.31 1.66
CA PHE A 13 2.00 3.70 0.75
C PHE A 13 1.63 5.19 0.92
N ASP A 14 1.46 5.65 2.16
CA ASP A 14 1.15 7.05 2.45
C ASP A 14 2.25 8.00 1.97
N ALA A 15 3.53 7.64 2.17
CA ALA A 15 4.66 8.41 1.66
C ALA A 15 4.64 8.52 0.12
N SER A 16 4.48 7.39 -0.57
CA SER A 16 4.40 7.40 -2.05
C SER A 16 3.21 8.20 -2.58
N THR A 17 2.08 8.19 -1.86
CA THR A 17 0.90 8.94 -2.24
C THR A 17 1.09 10.45 -2.04
N ARG A 18 1.83 10.84 -0.99
CA ARG A 18 2.20 12.25 -0.76
C ARG A 18 3.17 12.74 -1.84
N GLU A 19 4.20 11.95 -2.18
CA GLU A 19 5.14 12.23 -3.27
C GLU A 19 4.38 12.43 -4.59
N LEU A 20 3.49 11.51 -4.95
CA LEU A 20 2.69 11.57 -6.17
C LEU A 20 1.76 12.79 -6.18
N LYS A 21 1.12 13.14 -5.06
CA LYS A 21 0.28 14.35 -4.96
C LYS A 21 1.09 15.62 -5.15
N GLN A 22 2.26 15.72 -4.52
CA GLN A 22 3.15 16.86 -4.71
C GLN A 22 3.60 16.96 -6.17
N ALA A 23 3.96 15.82 -6.76
CA ALA A 23 4.41 15.78 -8.14
C ALA A 23 3.29 16.17 -9.12
N ALA A 24 2.06 15.67 -8.91
CA ALA A 24 0.92 15.98 -9.75
C ALA A 24 0.47 17.46 -9.70
N LEU A 25 0.86 18.19 -8.64
CA LEU A 25 0.63 19.63 -8.52
C LEU A 25 1.76 20.46 -9.13
N ASN A 26 2.93 19.85 -9.38
CA ASN A 26 4.06 20.51 -10.01
C ASN A 26 4.09 20.23 -11.52
N PHE A 27 3.73 21.23 -12.32
CA PHE A 27 3.71 21.14 -13.77
C PHE A 27 5.11 21.13 -14.43
N GLU A 28 6.18 21.30 -13.64
CA GLU A 28 7.57 21.17 -14.13
C GLU A 28 8.01 19.70 -14.23
N ILE A 29 7.28 18.79 -13.60
CA ILE A 29 7.59 17.35 -13.62
C ILE A 29 7.04 16.74 -14.89
N ALA A 30 7.87 15.94 -15.55
CA ALA A 30 7.49 15.25 -16.78
C ALA A 30 6.39 14.21 -16.52
N ASP A 31 5.50 14.03 -17.49
CA ASP A 31 4.42 13.05 -17.40
C ASP A 31 4.93 11.62 -17.18
N ASP A 32 6.10 11.27 -17.74
CA ASP A 32 6.73 9.96 -17.53
C ASP A 32 7.09 9.73 -16.06
N GLU A 33 7.63 10.74 -15.39
CA GLU A 33 7.97 10.67 -13.95
C GLU A 33 6.70 10.54 -13.09
N LEU A 34 5.60 11.18 -13.50
CA LEU A 34 4.29 10.99 -12.86
C LEU A 34 3.75 9.57 -13.04
N LEU A 35 3.98 8.94 -14.19
CA LEU A 35 3.59 7.56 -14.45
C LEU A 35 4.41 6.57 -13.60
N GLU A 36 5.71 6.80 -13.44
CA GLU A 36 6.57 6.00 -12.56
C GLU A 36 6.13 6.08 -11.09
N LEU A 37 5.84 7.29 -10.60
CA LEU A 37 5.33 7.50 -9.25
C LEU A 37 3.97 6.81 -9.03
N ARG A 38 3.10 6.82 -10.04
CA ARG A 38 1.83 6.07 -10.02
C ARG A 38 2.04 4.56 -9.97
N GLU A 39 2.98 4.04 -10.74
CA GLU A 39 3.30 2.61 -10.71
C GLU A 39 3.86 2.19 -9.35
N LYS A 40 4.76 3.01 -8.78
CA LYS A 40 5.33 2.81 -7.45
C LYS A 40 4.24 2.80 -6.36
N ALA A 41 3.33 3.77 -6.37
CA ALA A 41 2.21 3.81 -5.43
C ALA A 41 1.27 2.59 -5.58
N ARG A 42 1.04 2.13 -6.82
CA ARG A 42 0.25 0.91 -7.08
C ARG A 42 0.90 -0.33 -6.47
N LYS A 43 2.21 -0.50 -6.62
CA LYS A 43 2.95 -1.64 -6.05
C LYS A 43 2.80 -1.68 -4.52
N PHE A 44 2.97 -0.56 -3.84
CA PHE A 44 2.79 -0.51 -2.38
C PHE A 44 1.35 -0.79 -1.94
N HIS A 45 0.36 -0.33 -2.70
CA HIS A 45 -1.04 -0.67 -2.43
C HIS A 45 -1.30 -2.18 -2.57
N GLU A 46 -0.75 -2.82 -3.61
CA GLU A 46 -0.88 -4.26 -3.81
C GLU A 46 -0.20 -5.06 -2.70
N GLU A 47 0.98 -4.62 -2.25
CA GLU A 47 1.68 -5.21 -1.09
C GLU A 47 0.85 -5.10 0.20
N LEU A 48 0.28 -3.93 0.47
CA LEU A 48 -0.59 -3.70 1.62
C LEU A 48 -1.83 -4.61 1.55
N ALA A 49 -2.50 -4.64 0.40
CA ALA A 49 -3.68 -5.48 0.18
C ALA A 49 -3.36 -6.98 0.32
N ALA A 50 -2.16 -7.42 -0.08
CA ALA A 50 -1.72 -8.79 0.11
C ALA A 50 -1.48 -9.14 1.58
N LEU A 51 -0.94 -8.21 2.37
CA LEU A 51 -0.77 -8.37 3.82
C LEU A 51 -2.12 -8.41 4.55
N ASP A 52 -3.07 -7.56 4.18
CA ASP A 52 -4.42 -7.55 4.74
C ASP A 52 -5.19 -8.84 4.42
N ARG A 53 -5.08 -9.35 3.19
CA ARG A 53 -5.67 -10.65 2.80
C ARG A 53 -5.10 -11.80 3.64
N LYS A 54 -3.81 -11.77 3.97
CA LYS A 54 -3.17 -12.80 4.83
C LYS A 54 -3.71 -12.74 6.26
N LEU A 55 -3.94 -11.54 6.80
CA LEU A 55 -4.59 -11.34 8.09
C LEU A 55 -6.02 -11.89 8.10
N LEU A 56 -6.83 -11.50 7.10
CA LEU A 56 -8.23 -11.90 6.99
C LEU A 56 -8.36 -13.42 6.91
N LYS A 57 -7.54 -14.10 6.11
CA LYS A 57 -7.54 -15.57 6.06
C LYS A 57 -7.25 -16.19 7.42
N LYS A 58 -6.22 -15.72 8.15
CA LYS A 58 -5.91 -16.25 9.49
C LYS A 58 -7.05 -16.04 10.48
N GLY A 59 -7.68 -14.86 10.49
CA GLY A 59 -8.84 -14.59 11.34
C GLY A 59 -10.05 -15.46 10.99
N PHE A 60 -10.31 -15.65 9.69
CA PHE A 60 -11.42 -16.46 9.20
C PHE A 60 -11.26 -17.96 9.53
N PHE A 61 -10.04 -18.51 9.39
CA PHE A 61 -9.75 -19.88 9.83
C PHE A 61 -9.86 -20.06 11.35
N SER A 62 -9.57 -19.02 12.14
CA SER A 62 -9.75 -19.07 13.60
C SER A 62 -11.23 -19.05 13.99
N PHE A 63 -12.08 -18.31 13.26
CA PHE A 63 -13.51 -18.24 13.51
C PHE A 63 -14.23 -19.55 13.17
N LEU A 64 -13.88 -20.17 12.03
CA LEU A 64 -14.44 -21.46 11.60
C LEU A 64 -14.08 -22.65 12.49
N LYS A 65 -12.97 -22.57 13.24
CA LYS A 65 -12.54 -23.66 14.14
C LYS A 65 -13.23 -23.63 15.51
N PHE A 66 -13.96 -22.55 15.81
CA PHE A 66 -14.67 -22.35 17.06
C PHE A 66 -16.15 -22.75 16.99
N TRP A 67 -16.61 -23.23 15.83
CA TRP A 67 -17.96 -23.77 15.60
C TRP A 67 -17.90 -25.28 15.36
#